data_AF-A0A969HBL1-F1
#
_entry.id   AF-A0A969HBL1-F1
#
_cell.length_a   1.000
_cell.length_b   1.000
_cell.length_c   1.000
_cell.angle_alpha   90.00
_cell.angle_beta   90.00
_cell.angle_gamma   90.00
#
_symmetry.space_group_name_H-M   'P 1'
#
loop_
_entity.id
_entity.type
_entity.pdbx_description
1 polymer ?
#
loop_
_entity_poly.entity_id
_entity_poly.type
_entity_poly.pdbx_seq_one_letter_code
_entity_poly.pdbx_strand_id
1 'polypeptide(L)'
;MGYPEAAYRDEKYYFDAFEQLLARAVQAQLVSDVPLGAFLSGGVDSSGIVHWMSRATSQPVKTFSIGFQYKSYNELEYARQAAQTCRAEHYEQYVNVDAAAVLPKIVWHAEEPTADSSMLPLYYLAQMTRQHVTVALSGDGADEILAGYETYQAFYAQQLYRLLPGFFRRRVVHPLVHLLPVSDNKVSFDFKLKRFVNSAELDPDAAHASWRIIFDESAKRSLYNPDIQAALNGLSTLDLYRGAFAKTDAQHPLHRMLYVDTRFYLPNDMLVKVDRMSMAHSLEVRVPYLDHEVVEFAAAMPPWLKLKNYRHKKYLLKAILGQYLPANLLWRKKQGFNVPKGIWLKNELKEFAFDHLSPHLIKEMGLFQPEAIQKILQAHTSGQYDYSHQIWGLLSLSLWWQQYIRQSVQVVA
;
A
#
# COMPACT_ATOMS: atom_id res chain seq x y z
N MET A 1 -4.56 28.30 -6.29
CA MET A 1 -5.86 29.01 -6.40
C MET A 1 -6.86 28.03 -6.94
N GLY A 2 -7.99 27.88 -6.22
CA GLY A 2 -8.99 26.85 -6.47
C GLY A 2 -9.83 27.12 -7.71
N TYR A 3 -10.38 26.05 -8.27
CA TYR A 3 -11.51 26.09 -9.19
C TYR A 3 -12.55 27.12 -8.74
N PRO A 4 -13.16 27.90 -9.65
CA PRO A 4 -14.19 28.86 -9.28
C PRO A 4 -15.34 28.13 -8.58
N GLU A 5 -15.56 28.49 -7.31
CA GLU A 5 -16.59 27.91 -6.43
C GLU A 5 -17.99 27.95 -7.04
N ALA A 6 -18.22 28.93 -7.94
CA ALA A 6 -19.46 29.13 -8.68
C ALA A 6 -19.79 28.05 -9.75
N ALA A 7 -18.87 27.10 -10.02
CA ALA A 7 -19.09 26.03 -11.00
C ALA A 7 -19.47 24.68 -10.37
N TYR A 8 -19.50 24.58 -9.04
CA TYR A 8 -19.79 23.32 -8.36
C TYR A 8 -21.29 23.08 -8.19
N ARG A 9 -21.68 21.83 -8.43
CA ARG A 9 -23.04 21.35 -8.16
C ARG A 9 -23.19 20.96 -6.69
N ASP A 10 -24.40 20.65 -6.25
CA ASP A 10 -24.66 20.19 -4.88
C ASP A 10 -23.98 18.82 -4.59
N GLU A 11 -23.81 18.48 -3.30
CA GLU A 11 -23.19 17.19 -2.93
C GLU A 11 -23.98 15.99 -3.51
N LYS A 12 -25.31 16.12 -3.59
CA LYS A 12 -26.19 15.06 -4.08
C LYS A 12 -25.88 14.68 -5.52
N TYR A 13 -25.68 15.66 -6.40
CA TYR A 13 -25.29 15.41 -7.80
C TYR A 13 -24.04 14.53 -7.88
N TYR A 14 -23.01 14.83 -7.09
CA TYR A 14 -21.77 14.05 -7.12
C TYR A 14 -21.94 12.65 -6.57
N PHE A 15 -22.79 12.47 -5.55
CA PHE A 15 -23.10 11.15 -5.00
C PHE A 15 -23.82 10.28 -6.03
N ASP A 16 -24.92 10.79 -6.60
CA ASP A 16 -25.70 10.07 -7.59
C ASP A 16 -24.87 9.73 -8.84
N ALA A 17 -24.07 10.69 -9.34
CA ALA A 17 -23.26 10.48 -10.53
C ALA A 17 -22.14 9.47 -10.30
N PHE A 18 -21.40 9.57 -9.19
CA PHE A 18 -20.34 8.60 -8.87
C PHE A 18 -20.90 7.21 -8.64
N GLU A 19 -22.04 7.11 -7.96
CA GLU A 19 -22.76 5.86 -7.74
C GLU A 19 -23.14 5.18 -9.06
N GLN A 20 -23.75 5.93 -9.98
CA GLN A 20 -24.12 5.41 -11.30
C GLN A 20 -22.91 4.96 -12.13
N LEU A 21 -21.84 5.75 -12.12
CA LEU A 21 -20.60 5.41 -12.84
C LEU A 21 -19.95 4.15 -12.26
N LEU A 22 -19.83 4.06 -10.94
CA LEU A 22 -19.23 2.88 -10.31
C LEU A 22 -20.09 1.62 -10.50
N ALA A 23 -21.42 1.73 -10.40
CA ALA A 23 -22.33 0.62 -10.66
C ALA A 23 -22.19 0.11 -12.10
N ARG A 24 -22.10 1.03 -13.08
CA ARG A 24 -21.87 0.70 -14.50
C ARG A 24 -20.51 0.06 -14.73
N ALA A 25 -19.45 0.61 -14.13
CA ALA A 25 -18.09 0.06 -14.23
C ALA A 25 -18.02 -1.37 -13.68
N VAL A 26 -18.66 -1.62 -12.53
CA VAL A 26 -18.78 -2.97 -11.97
C VAL A 26 -19.55 -3.88 -12.92
N GLN A 27 -20.72 -3.44 -13.41
CA GLN A 27 -21.53 -4.23 -14.34
C GLN A 27 -20.77 -4.61 -15.61
N ALA A 28 -20.03 -3.67 -16.21
CA ALA A 28 -19.22 -3.92 -17.40
C ALA A 28 -18.13 -4.98 -17.14
N GLN A 29 -17.55 -4.97 -15.94
CA GLN A 29 -16.50 -5.92 -15.53
C GLN A 29 -17.05 -7.28 -15.05
N LEU A 30 -18.38 -7.47 -15.01
CA LEU A 30 -19.01 -8.78 -14.75
C LEU A 30 -19.18 -9.64 -16.02
N VAL A 31 -18.92 -9.10 -17.21
CA VAL A 31 -18.99 -9.87 -18.46
C VAL A 31 -17.89 -10.94 -18.47
N SER A 32 -18.27 -12.21 -18.39
CA SER A 32 -17.36 -13.34 -18.30
C SER A 32 -18.06 -14.65 -18.64
N ASP A 33 -17.42 -15.51 -19.43
CA ASP A 33 -17.87 -16.89 -19.70
C ASP A 33 -17.44 -17.89 -18.61
N VAL A 34 -16.61 -17.43 -17.67
CA VAL A 34 -16.08 -18.22 -16.55
C VAL A 34 -16.56 -17.69 -15.20
N PRO A 35 -16.60 -18.52 -14.15
CA PRO A 35 -17.01 -18.09 -12.82
C PRO A 35 -16.17 -16.92 -12.30
N LEU A 36 -16.86 -15.96 -11.68
CA LEU A 36 -16.30 -14.74 -11.13
C LEU A 36 -16.57 -14.60 -9.63
N GLY A 37 -15.71 -13.87 -8.95
CA GLY A 37 -15.88 -13.52 -7.54
C GLY A 37 -15.23 -12.19 -7.19
N ALA A 38 -15.00 -11.94 -5.90
CA ALA A 38 -14.36 -10.71 -5.44
C ALA A 38 -13.50 -10.91 -4.20
N PHE A 39 -12.43 -10.13 -4.09
CA PHE A 39 -11.68 -10.00 -2.85
C PHE A 39 -12.46 -9.14 -1.86
N LEU A 40 -12.54 -9.60 -0.60
CA LEU A 40 -13.27 -8.90 0.45
C LEU A 40 -12.41 -8.72 1.70
N SER A 41 -12.11 -7.49 2.08
CA SER A 41 -11.35 -7.18 3.32
C SER A 41 -12.24 -6.65 4.45
N GLY A 42 -13.54 -6.49 4.19
CA GLY A 42 -14.43 -5.69 5.05
C GLY A 42 -14.05 -4.20 5.12
N GLY A 43 -13.15 -3.72 4.25
CA GLY A 43 -12.91 -2.30 4.01
C GLY A 43 -13.99 -1.68 3.14
N VAL A 44 -14.11 -0.35 3.17
CA VAL A 44 -15.12 0.39 2.39
C VAL A 44 -14.99 0.12 0.88
N ASP A 45 -13.76 -0.07 0.40
CA ASP A 45 -13.45 -0.22 -1.03
C ASP A 45 -14.00 -1.54 -1.58
N SER A 46 -13.54 -2.67 -1.01
CA SER A 46 -13.97 -4.00 -1.41
C SER A 46 -15.45 -4.24 -1.10
N SER A 47 -15.96 -3.68 0.00
CA SER A 47 -17.39 -3.82 0.32
C SER A 47 -18.27 -3.06 -0.68
N GLY A 48 -17.80 -1.92 -1.19
CA GLY A 48 -18.45 -1.20 -2.29
C GLY A 48 -18.51 -2.03 -3.57
N ILE A 49 -17.41 -2.68 -3.95
CA ILE A 49 -17.39 -3.59 -5.11
C ILE A 49 -18.39 -4.73 -4.94
N VAL A 50 -18.34 -5.44 -3.81
CA VAL A 50 -19.26 -6.57 -3.55
C VAL A 50 -20.71 -6.12 -3.51
N HIS A 51 -21.00 -4.93 -2.97
CA HIS A 51 -22.35 -4.34 -2.99
C HIS A 51 -22.86 -4.14 -4.41
N TRP A 52 -22.08 -3.50 -5.28
CA TRP A 52 -22.50 -3.25 -6.66
C TRP A 52 -22.56 -4.52 -7.50
N MET A 53 -21.68 -5.49 -7.23
CA MET A 53 -21.77 -6.81 -7.84
C MET A 53 -23.09 -7.49 -7.46
N SER A 54 -23.45 -7.52 -6.16
CA SER A 54 -24.67 -8.22 -5.70
C SER A 54 -25.96 -7.56 -6.20
N ARG A 55 -25.93 -6.28 -6.58
CA ARG A 55 -27.04 -5.59 -7.24
C ARG A 55 -27.14 -5.92 -8.73
N ALA A 56 -26.03 -6.25 -9.36
CA ALA A 56 -25.96 -6.54 -10.79
C ALA A 56 -26.18 -8.04 -11.13
N THR A 57 -26.21 -8.93 -10.13
CA THR A 57 -26.47 -10.37 -10.33
C THR A 57 -27.62 -10.88 -9.47
N SER A 58 -28.29 -11.93 -9.93
CA SER A 58 -29.32 -12.66 -9.16
C SER A 58 -28.74 -13.76 -8.27
N GLN A 59 -27.50 -14.18 -8.52
CA GLN A 59 -26.81 -15.23 -7.76
C GLN A 59 -25.94 -14.61 -6.65
N PRO A 60 -25.78 -15.26 -5.49
CA PRO A 60 -24.84 -14.82 -4.46
C PRO A 60 -23.43 -14.62 -5.03
N VAL A 61 -22.84 -13.45 -4.78
CA VAL A 61 -21.46 -13.16 -5.20
C VAL A 61 -20.50 -14.01 -4.37
N LYS A 62 -19.57 -14.73 -5.02
CA LYS A 62 -18.50 -15.43 -4.32
C LYS A 62 -17.45 -14.43 -3.83
N THR A 63 -17.14 -14.48 -2.55
CA THR A 63 -16.19 -13.54 -1.92
C THR A 63 -15.10 -14.27 -1.16
N PHE A 64 -13.89 -13.73 -1.22
CA PHE A 64 -12.68 -14.42 -0.74
C PHE A 64 -11.90 -13.52 0.22
N SER A 65 -11.52 -14.09 1.36
CA SER A 65 -10.72 -13.42 2.39
C SER A 65 -9.71 -14.37 3.01
N ILE A 66 -8.55 -13.84 3.38
CA ILE A 66 -7.57 -14.58 4.17
C ILE A 66 -7.29 -13.87 5.49
N GLY A 67 -6.94 -14.66 6.50
CA GLY A 67 -6.53 -14.16 7.81
C GLY A 67 -5.24 -14.80 8.30
N PHE A 68 -4.59 -14.12 9.24
CA PHE A 68 -3.41 -14.62 9.94
C PHE A 68 -3.75 -14.92 11.39
N GLN A 69 -2.96 -15.79 12.02
CA GLN A 69 -3.17 -16.16 13.44
C GLN A 69 -3.00 -14.98 14.41
N TYR A 70 -2.31 -13.93 13.99
CA TYR A 70 -2.11 -12.72 14.80
C TYR A 70 -3.35 -11.83 14.77
N LYS A 71 -4.00 -11.66 15.93
CA LYS A 71 -5.26 -10.91 16.08
C LYS A 71 -5.23 -9.50 15.48
N SER A 72 -4.12 -8.77 15.62
CA SER A 72 -3.94 -7.41 15.07
C SER A 72 -3.82 -7.37 13.53
N TYR A 73 -3.66 -8.53 12.89
CA TYR A 73 -3.53 -8.68 11.44
C TYR A 73 -4.74 -9.41 10.82
N ASN A 74 -5.77 -9.73 11.59
CA ASN A 74 -6.95 -10.48 11.13
C ASN A 74 -8.12 -9.53 10.82
N GLU A 75 -8.58 -9.54 9.55
CA GLU A 75 -9.74 -8.75 9.09
C GLU A 75 -10.98 -9.62 8.78
N LEU A 76 -10.91 -10.94 9.01
CA LEU A 76 -11.94 -11.90 8.62
C LEU A 76 -13.31 -11.60 9.24
N GLU A 77 -13.35 -11.10 10.48
CA GLU A 77 -14.62 -10.74 11.13
C GLU A 77 -15.36 -9.65 10.34
N TYR A 78 -14.65 -8.62 9.88
CA TYR A 78 -15.25 -7.54 9.08
C TYR A 78 -15.63 -8.01 7.68
N ALA A 79 -14.80 -8.87 7.07
CA ALA A 79 -15.12 -9.46 5.78
C ALA A 79 -16.42 -10.29 5.87
N ARG A 80 -16.58 -11.10 6.93
CA ARG A 80 -17.79 -11.88 7.19
C ARG A 80 -19.02 -11.00 7.36
N GLN A 81 -18.93 -9.91 8.12
CA GLN A 81 -20.03 -8.95 8.28
C GLN A 81 -20.42 -8.27 6.94
N ALA A 82 -19.43 -7.90 6.12
CA ALA A 82 -19.68 -7.31 4.81
C ALA A 82 -20.34 -8.33 3.86
N ALA A 83 -19.88 -9.57 3.86
CA ALA A 83 -20.45 -10.66 3.07
C ALA A 83 -21.91 -10.94 3.47
N GLN A 84 -22.20 -11.00 4.77
CA GLN A 84 -23.57 -11.17 5.29
C GLN A 84 -24.49 -10.03 4.84
N THR A 85 -24.01 -8.78 4.93
CA THR A 85 -24.77 -7.60 4.50
C THR A 85 -25.10 -7.66 3.01
N CYS A 86 -24.17 -8.15 2.19
CA CYS A 86 -24.34 -8.26 0.74
C CYS A 86 -24.95 -9.60 0.29
N ARG A 87 -25.30 -10.50 1.22
CA ARG A 87 -25.78 -11.87 0.94
C ARG A 87 -24.85 -12.65 0.01
N ALA A 88 -23.54 -12.48 0.22
CA ALA A 88 -22.49 -13.13 -0.56
C ALA A 88 -22.22 -14.57 -0.08
N GLU A 89 -21.79 -15.43 -0.99
CA GLU A 89 -21.22 -16.73 -0.69
C GLU A 89 -19.75 -16.52 -0.26
N HIS A 90 -19.47 -16.66 1.04
CA HIS A 90 -18.19 -16.23 1.62
C HIS A 90 -17.24 -17.38 1.90
N TYR A 91 -16.01 -17.25 1.39
CA TYR A 91 -14.90 -18.15 1.60
C TYR A 91 -13.81 -17.43 2.40
N GLU A 92 -13.48 -17.98 3.57
CA GLU A 92 -12.40 -17.47 4.42
C GLU A 92 -11.40 -18.57 4.77
N GLN A 93 -10.11 -18.23 4.76
CA GLN A 93 -9.04 -19.16 5.13
C GLN A 93 -8.03 -18.51 6.06
N TYR A 94 -7.67 -19.21 7.13
CA TYR A 94 -6.48 -18.88 7.92
C TYR A 94 -5.25 -19.43 7.22
N VAL A 95 -4.29 -18.55 6.94
CA VAL A 95 -3.04 -18.93 6.28
C VAL A 95 -1.97 -19.12 7.34
N ASN A 96 -1.42 -20.32 7.41
CA ASN A 96 -0.16 -20.58 8.10
C ASN A 96 0.99 -20.39 7.10
N VAL A 97 1.85 -19.42 7.35
CA VAL A 97 2.86 -18.99 6.39
C VAL A 97 4.22 -19.53 6.78
N ASP A 98 4.81 -20.33 5.90
CA ASP A 98 6.26 -20.51 5.88
C ASP A 98 6.87 -19.40 5.02
N ALA A 99 7.27 -18.31 5.67
CA ALA A 99 7.75 -17.13 4.99
C ALA A 99 9.07 -17.40 4.24
N ALA A 100 9.94 -18.24 4.81
CA ALA A 100 11.21 -18.63 4.20
C ALA A 100 10.99 -19.42 2.90
N ALA A 101 10.02 -20.35 2.88
CA ALA A 101 9.73 -21.15 1.69
C ALA A 101 8.99 -20.37 0.58
N VAL A 102 8.12 -19.41 0.94
CA VAL A 102 7.28 -18.70 -0.04
C VAL A 102 7.95 -17.46 -0.62
N LEU A 103 8.84 -16.78 0.13
CA LEU A 103 9.49 -15.56 -0.32
C LEU A 103 10.26 -15.71 -1.65
N PRO A 104 11.09 -16.75 -1.86
CA PRO A 104 11.76 -16.96 -3.14
C PRO A 104 10.78 -17.09 -4.32
N LYS A 105 9.63 -17.72 -4.12
CA LYS A 105 8.58 -17.86 -5.15
C LYS A 105 7.92 -16.53 -5.46
N ILE A 106 7.60 -15.75 -4.43
CA ILE A 106 7.03 -14.42 -4.59
C ILE A 106 8.01 -13.53 -5.37
N VAL A 107 9.30 -13.56 -5.03
CA VAL A 107 10.32 -12.78 -5.73
C VAL A 107 10.49 -13.22 -7.19
N TRP A 108 10.33 -14.52 -7.49
CA TRP A 108 10.31 -15.00 -8.86
C TRP A 108 9.10 -14.50 -9.66
N HIS A 109 7.90 -14.48 -9.05
CA HIS A 109 6.71 -13.96 -9.73
C HIS A 109 6.71 -12.44 -9.82
N ALA A 110 7.22 -11.76 -8.81
CA ALA A 110 7.39 -10.33 -8.72
C ALA A 110 8.69 -9.91 -9.39
N GLU A 111 8.93 -10.14 -10.67
CA GLU A 111 10.21 -10.08 -11.42
C GLU A 111 11.16 -8.84 -11.23
N GLU A 112 10.88 -7.95 -10.28
CA GLU A 112 11.68 -6.84 -9.79
C GLU A 112 11.79 -6.85 -8.24
N PRO A 113 12.85 -6.27 -7.67
CA PRO A 113 12.98 -6.19 -6.22
C PRO A 113 11.92 -5.24 -5.63
N THR A 114 11.09 -5.78 -4.73
CA THR A 114 10.00 -5.04 -4.08
C THR A 114 10.04 -5.16 -2.56
N ALA A 115 9.76 -4.06 -1.86
CA ALA A 115 9.67 -4.06 -0.41
C ALA A 115 8.22 -4.17 0.11
N ASP A 116 7.24 -4.40 -0.78
CA ASP A 116 5.85 -4.54 -0.40
C ASP A 116 5.55 -5.94 0.16
N SER A 117 5.53 -6.03 1.49
CA SER A 117 5.21 -7.26 2.19
C SER A 117 3.78 -7.79 1.96
N SER A 118 2.89 -6.98 1.38
CA SER A 118 1.52 -7.39 1.06
C SER A 118 1.40 -8.28 -0.19
N MET A 119 2.50 -8.49 -0.93
CA MET A 119 2.53 -9.49 -2.00
C MET A 119 2.29 -10.91 -1.45
N LEU A 120 2.83 -11.22 -0.27
CA LEU A 120 2.67 -12.53 0.37
C LEU A 120 1.21 -12.90 0.67
N PRO A 121 0.44 -12.06 1.41
CA PRO A 121 -0.96 -12.36 1.63
C PRO A 121 -1.73 -12.40 0.30
N LEU A 122 -1.37 -11.58 -0.69
CA LEU A 122 -2.08 -11.60 -1.96
C LEU A 122 -1.84 -12.87 -2.77
N TYR A 123 -0.63 -13.41 -2.74
CA TYR A 123 -0.29 -14.71 -3.31
C TYR A 123 -1.22 -15.81 -2.76
N TYR A 124 -1.36 -15.91 -1.43
CA TYR A 124 -2.26 -16.90 -0.82
C TYR A 124 -3.75 -16.62 -1.08
N LEU A 125 -4.17 -15.35 -1.09
CA LEU A 125 -5.54 -14.98 -1.43
C LEU A 125 -5.88 -15.40 -2.86
N ALA A 126 -4.98 -15.15 -3.81
CA ALA A 126 -5.14 -15.57 -5.19
C ALA A 126 -5.13 -17.10 -5.32
N GLN A 127 -4.24 -17.79 -4.61
CA GLN A 127 -4.20 -19.26 -4.58
C GLN A 127 -5.53 -19.87 -4.13
N MET A 128 -6.11 -19.35 -3.04
CA MET A 128 -7.41 -19.80 -2.54
C MET A 128 -8.52 -19.47 -3.54
N THR A 129 -8.55 -18.23 -4.04
CA THR A 129 -9.59 -17.74 -4.94
C THR A 129 -9.64 -18.55 -6.24
N ARG A 130 -8.47 -18.90 -6.79
CA ARG A 130 -8.37 -19.67 -8.03
C ARG A 130 -9.05 -21.04 -7.97
N GLN A 131 -9.16 -21.63 -6.78
CA GLN A 131 -9.84 -22.93 -6.60
C GLN A 131 -11.33 -22.85 -6.92
N HIS A 132 -11.92 -21.65 -6.91
CA HIS A 132 -13.37 -21.45 -7.06
C HIS A 132 -13.76 -20.62 -8.30
N VAL A 133 -12.91 -19.68 -8.71
CA VAL A 133 -13.19 -18.73 -9.80
C VAL A 133 -11.94 -18.49 -10.65
N THR A 134 -12.13 -17.99 -11.88
CA THR A 134 -11.02 -17.63 -12.78
C THR A 134 -10.83 -16.11 -12.87
N VAL A 135 -11.85 -15.34 -12.50
CA VAL A 135 -11.82 -13.87 -12.47
C VAL A 135 -12.25 -13.38 -11.08
N ALA A 136 -11.56 -12.38 -10.55
CA ALA A 136 -11.93 -11.70 -9.31
C ALA A 136 -11.99 -10.18 -9.50
N LEU A 137 -12.95 -9.51 -8.88
CA LEU A 137 -12.96 -8.05 -8.78
C LEU A 137 -12.30 -7.61 -7.47
N SER A 138 -11.51 -6.53 -7.53
CA SER A 138 -10.83 -5.92 -6.38
C SER A 138 -11.22 -4.46 -6.19
N GLY A 139 -11.07 -3.97 -4.96
CA GLY A 139 -11.26 -2.57 -4.59
C GLY A 139 -10.03 -1.68 -4.79
N ASP A 140 -8.96 -2.17 -5.44
CA ASP A 140 -7.74 -1.42 -5.70
C ASP A 140 -8.01 -0.17 -6.57
N GLY A 141 -7.20 0.88 -6.36
CA GLY A 141 -7.35 2.19 -7.02
C GLY A 141 -8.25 3.18 -6.29
N ALA A 142 -9.13 2.71 -5.40
CA ALA A 142 -10.03 3.58 -4.65
C ALA A 142 -9.29 4.55 -3.72
N ASP A 143 -8.14 4.17 -3.15
CA ASP A 143 -7.38 5.08 -2.26
C ASP A 143 -6.78 6.26 -3.02
N GLU A 144 -6.27 6.01 -4.22
CA GLU A 144 -5.57 6.96 -5.08
C GLU A 144 -6.49 7.99 -5.71
N ILE A 145 -7.73 7.61 -6.04
CA ILE A 145 -8.68 8.54 -6.66
C ILE A 145 -9.61 9.22 -5.64
N LEU A 146 -9.79 8.65 -4.43
CA LEU A 146 -10.70 9.16 -3.38
C LEU A 146 -10.02 9.56 -2.07
N ALA A 147 -8.71 9.78 -2.06
CA ALA A 147 -7.95 10.24 -0.89
C ALA A 147 -8.01 9.30 0.32
N GLY A 148 -7.66 8.02 0.11
CA GLY A 148 -7.69 6.96 1.13
C GLY A 148 -6.49 6.84 2.07
N TYR A 149 -5.35 7.43 1.71
CA TYR A 149 -4.11 7.33 2.47
C TYR A 149 -3.97 8.39 3.56
N GLU A 150 -3.19 8.07 4.60
CA GLU A 150 -2.96 8.96 5.75
C GLU A 150 -2.11 10.20 5.36
N THR A 151 -1.25 10.06 4.34
CA THR A 151 -0.38 11.15 3.83
C THR A 151 -1.18 12.40 3.44
N TYR A 152 -2.41 12.23 2.92
CA TYR A 152 -3.26 13.36 2.55
C TYR A 152 -3.70 14.18 3.76
N GLN A 153 -4.04 13.55 4.88
CA GLN A 153 -4.37 14.23 6.12
C GLN A 153 -3.11 14.83 6.76
N ALA A 154 -2.00 14.09 6.69
CA ALA A 154 -0.71 14.52 7.20
C ALA A 154 -0.25 15.83 6.55
N PHE A 155 -0.45 15.99 5.24
CA PHE A 155 -0.16 17.23 4.53
C PHE A 155 -0.84 18.44 5.20
N TYR A 156 -2.16 18.41 5.42
CA TYR A 156 -2.86 19.53 6.05
C TYR A 156 -2.46 19.74 7.52
N ALA A 157 -2.25 18.65 8.26
CA ALA A 157 -1.75 18.72 9.63
C ALA A 157 -0.33 19.32 9.70
N GLN A 158 0.53 19.08 8.71
CA GLN A 158 1.86 19.66 8.60
C GLN A 158 1.80 21.18 8.39
N GLN A 159 0.84 21.67 7.61
CA GLN A 159 0.67 23.12 7.40
C GLN A 159 0.38 23.85 8.72
N LEU A 160 -0.46 23.25 9.58
CA LEU A 160 -0.71 23.77 10.93
C LEU A 160 0.51 23.60 11.84
N TYR A 161 1.16 22.44 11.81
CA TYR A 161 2.36 22.15 12.60
C TYR A 161 3.52 23.11 12.27
N ARG A 162 3.65 23.55 11.01
CA ARG A 162 4.68 24.49 10.56
C ARG A 162 4.49 25.91 11.11
N LEU A 163 3.32 26.25 11.64
CA LEU A 163 3.11 27.49 12.39
C LEU A 163 3.91 27.52 13.70
N LEU A 164 4.27 26.34 14.24
CA LEU A 164 5.15 26.25 15.39
C LEU A 164 6.58 26.69 14.99
N PRO A 165 7.25 27.56 15.78
CA PRO A 165 8.59 28.00 15.46
C PRO A 165 9.57 26.83 15.30
N GLY A 166 10.47 26.92 14.32
CA GLY A 166 11.39 25.83 13.96
C GLY A 166 12.27 25.36 15.12
N PHE A 167 12.59 26.23 16.08
CA PHE A 167 13.30 25.87 17.30
C PHE A 167 12.55 24.80 18.11
N PHE A 168 11.26 25.00 18.39
CA PHE A 168 10.46 24.04 19.15
C PHE A 168 10.26 22.73 18.38
N ARG A 169 10.02 22.82 17.06
CA ARG A 169 9.90 21.62 16.22
C ARG A 169 11.16 20.75 16.27
N ARG A 170 12.32 21.35 16.04
CA ARG A 170 13.60 20.61 15.90
C ARG A 170 14.25 20.25 17.23
N ARG A 171 14.13 21.08 18.26
CA ARG A 171 14.84 20.89 19.54
C ARG A 171 14.00 20.27 20.63
N VAL A 172 12.67 20.31 20.52
CA VAL A 172 11.76 19.77 21.55
C VAL A 172 10.96 18.60 20.98
N VAL A 173 10.15 18.85 19.95
CA VAL A 173 9.23 17.82 19.44
C VAL A 173 9.99 16.66 18.80
N HIS A 174 10.95 16.94 17.92
CA HIS A 174 11.68 15.89 17.21
C HIS A 174 12.41 14.91 18.15
N PRO A 175 13.22 15.34 19.15
CA PRO A 175 13.84 14.41 20.09
C PRO A 175 12.81 13.61 20.91
N LEU A 176 11.76 14.26 21.41
CA LEU A 176 10.74 13.59 22.25
C LEU A 176 10.01 12.48 21.50
N VAL A 177 9.68 12.70 20.22
CA VAL A 177 9.01 11.68 19.39
C VAL A 177 9.93 10.48 19.13
N HIS A 178 11.24 10.69 19.02
CA HIS A 178 12.21 9.60 18.82
C HIS A 178 12.50 8.81 20.10
N LEU A 179 12.11 9.31 21.28
CA LEU A 179 12.18 8.57 22.54
C LEU A 179 11.00 7.60 22.74
N LEU A 180 9.96 7.68 21.89
CA LEU A 180 8.80 6.78 22.01
C LEU A 180 9.21 5.32 21.75
N PRO A 181 8.78 4.38 22.63
CA PRO A 181 9.14 2.97 22.51
C PRO A 181 8.60 2.39 21.21
N VAL A 182 9.35 1.45 20.65
CA VAL A 182 8.98 0.71 19.44
C VAL A 182 7.83 -0.23 19.77
N SER A 183 6.77 -0.22 18.97
CA SER A 183 5.63 -1.12 19.13
C SER A 183 5.58 -2.14 18.00
N ASP A 184 5.40 -3.42 18.32
CA ASP A 184 5.20 -4.49 17.30
C ASP A 184 3.77 -4.47 16.68
N ASN A 185 2.94 -3.49 17.06
CA ASN A 185 1.59 -3.32 16.49
C ASN A 185 1.64 -2.82 15.05
N LYS A 186 0.71 -3.30 14.23
CA LYS A 186 0.53 -2.92 12.82
C LYS A 186 0.35 -1.40 12.65
N VAL A 187 1.32 -0.75 11.99
CA VAL A 187 1.35 0.71 11.74
C VAL A 187 1.06 1.50 13.02
N SER A 188 1.95 1.33 13.99
CA SER A 188 1.85 1.90 15.33
C SER A 188 1.78 3.44 15.34
N PHE A 189 1.28 4.00 16.45
CA PHE A 189 1.19 5.45 16.61
C PHE A 189 2.58 6.11 16.59
N ASP A 190 3.58 5.49 17.20
CA ASP A 190 4.96 6.00 17.18
C ASP A 190 5.54 6.02 15.76
N PHE A 191 5.28 4.98 14.95
CA PHE A 191 5.69 4.95 13.55
C PHE A 191 5.09 6.11 12.76
N LYS A 192 3.77 6.34 12.89
CA LYS A 192 3.09 7.45 12.21
C LYS A 192 3.64 8.80 12.65
N LEU A 193 3.91 8.97 13.95
CA LEU A 193 4.37 10.24 14.49
C LEU A 193 5.81 10.56 14.10
N LYS A 194 6.72 9.56 14.17
CA LYS A 194 8.10 9.69 13.69
C LYS A 194 8.11 10.07 12.20
N ARG A 195 7.31 9.39 11.38
CA ARG A 195 7.18 9.71 9.95
C ARG A 195 6.63 11.11 9.70
N PHE A 196 5.62 11.53 10.46
CA PHE A 196 5.03 12.87 10.37
C PHE A 196 6.05 13.97 10.70
N VAL A 197 6.79 13.82 11.81
CA VAL A 197 7.76 14.84 12.26
C VAL A 197 8.96 14.90 11.32
N ASN A 198 9.46 13.77 10.83
CA ASN A 198 10.60 13.74 9.90
C ASN A 198 10.25 14.38 8.55
N SER A 199 9.00 14.23 8.10
CA SER A 199 8.53 14.83 6.84
C SER A 199 8.12 16.29 6.97
N ALA A 200 7.90 16.81 8.18
CA ALA A 200 7.42 18.17 8.39
C ALA A 200 8.41 19.26 7.90
N GLU A 201 9.71 18.95 7.86
CA GLU A 201 10.75 19.88 7.41
C GLU A 201 11.02 19.82 5.90
N LEU A 202 10.43 18.85 5.18
CA LEU A 202 10.59 18.69 3.74
C LEU A 202 9.69 19.64 2.95
N ASP A 203 10.00 19.90 1.67
CA ASP A 203 9.05 20.54 0.78
C ASP A 203 7.78 19.67 0.61
N PRO A 204 6.61 20.25 0.25
CA PRO A 204 5.35 19.51 0.13
C PRO A 204 5.40 18.19 -0.67
N ASP A 205 6.09 18.21 -1.81
CA ASP A 205 6.15 17.08 -2.73
C ASP A 205 7.03 15.96 -2.13
N ALA A 206 8.17 16.35 -1.55
CA ALA A 206 9.04 15.43 -0.81
C ALA A 206 8.40 14.91 0.48
N ALA A 207 7.61 15.73 1.18
CA ALA A 207 6.88 15.32 2.37
C ALA A 207 5.87 14.22 2.03
N HIS A 208 5.11 14.35 0.93
CA HIS A 208 4.21 13.30 0.45
C HIS A 208 4.97 12.03 0.03
N ALA A 209 6.03 12.17 -0.78
CA ALA A 209 6.86 11.06 -1.23
C ALA A 209 7.49 10.26 -0.08
N SER A 210 7.86 10.96 1.00
CA SER A 210 8.43 10.34 2.20
C SER A 210 7.49 9.34 2.88
N TRP A 211 6.18 9.31 2.56
CA TRP A 211 5.23 8.29 3.01
C TRP A 211 5.37 6.94 2.31
N ARG A 212 6.15 6.87 1.23
CA ARG A 212 6.44 5.66 0.45
C ARG A 212 7.90 5.20 0.51
N ILE A 213 8.79 6.06 1.02
CA ILE A 213 10.23 5.75 1.12
C ILE A 213 10.54 4.90 2.36
N ILE A 214 11.36 3.86 2.20
CA ILE A 214 11.83 2.98 3.29
C ILE A 214 13.23 3.35 3.77
N PHE A 215 14.12 3.68 2.82
CA PHE A 215 15.44 4.22 3.08
C PHE A 215 15.51 5.64 2.54
N ASP A 216 15.69 6.62 3.43
CA ASP A 216 16.00 7.98 3.00
C ASP A 216 17.42 8.08 2.41
N GLU A 217 17.76 9.25 1.86
CA GLU A 217 19.07 9.46 1.23
C GLU A 217 20.24 9.30 2.21
N SER A 218 20.06 9.66 3.48
CA SER A 218 21.10 9.52 4.49
C SER A 218 21.35 8.05 4.81
N ALA A 219 20.28 7.28 5.00
CA ALA A 219 20.35 5.84 5.22
C ALA A 219 20.98 5.13 4.01
N LYS A 220 20.58 5.47 2.79
CA LYS A 220 21.18 4.94 1.56
C LYS A 220 22.69 5.21 1.46
N ARG A 221 23.13 6.45 1.73
CA ARG A 221 24.57 6.79 1.76
C ARG A 221 25.34 5.97 2.79
N SER A 222 24.74 5.67 3.94
CA SER A 222 25.39 4.83 4.95
C SER A 222 25.47 3.34 4.57
N LEU A 223 24.66 2.90 3.59
CA LEU A 223 24.56 1.51 3.16
C LEU A 223 25.39 1.21 1.92
N TYR A 224 25.38 2.10 0.93
CA TYR A 224 26.10 1.89 -0.33
C TYR A 224 27.61 1.87 -0.11
N ASN A 225 28.31 1.05 -0.88
CA ASN A 225 29.78 1.11 -0.92
C ASN A 225 30.26 2.39 -1.65
N PRO A 226 31.55 2.76 -1.53
CA PRO A 226 32.09 3.98 -2.13
C PRO A 226 31.89 4.08 -3.65
N ASP A 227 31.99 2.96 -4.38
CA ASP A 227 31.87 2.92 -5.84
C ASP A 227 30.45 3.28 -6.28
N ILE A 228 29.44 2.70 -5.65
CA ILE A 228 28.03 3.03 -5.91
C ILE A 228 27.71 4.46 -5.51
N GLN A 229 28.24 4.95 -4.39
CA GLN A 229 28.03 6.35 -3.98
C GLN A 229 28.58 7.33 -5.02
N ALA A 230 29.76 7.04 -5.57
CA ALA A 230 30.35 7.83 -6.65
C ALA A 230 29.51 7.75 -7.93
N ALA A 231 29.06 6.55 -8.32
CA ALA A 231 28.26 6.33 -9.53
C ALA A 231 26.89 7.02 -9.48
N LEU A 232 26.25 7.07 -8.30
CA LEU A 232 24.96 7.73 -8.12
C LEU A 232 25.04 9.26 -8.28
N ASN A 233 26.22 9.87 -8.09
CA ASN A 233 26.47 11.29 -8.32
C ASN A 233 25.37 12.25 -7.81
N GLY A 234 24.83 11.97 -6.62
CA GLY A 234 23.81 12.80 -5.97
C GLY A 234 22.36 12.57 -6.42
N LEU A 235 22.08 11.56 -7.25
CA LEU A 235 20.70 11.16 -7.60
C LEU A 235 19.87 10.85 -6.35
N SER A 236 18.70 11.47 -6.23
CA SER A 236 17.75 11.19 -5.15
C SER A 236 16.54 10.41 -5.65
N THR A 237 16.06 9.48 -4.81
CA THR A 237 14.76 8.84 -5.01
C THR A 237 13.62 9.87 -4.99
N LEU A 238 13.78 10.99 -4.29
CA LEU A 238 12.80 12.09 -4.29
C LEU A 238 12.66 12.73 -5.68
N ASP A 239 13.70 12.69 -6.52
CA ASP A 239 13.65 13.28 -7.85
C ASP A 239 12.68 12.54 -8.78
N LEU A 240 12.48 11.23 -8.56
CA LEU A 240 11.44 10.45 -9.26
C LEU A 240 10.04 11.00 -8.95
N TYR A 241 9.76 11.26 -7.67
CA TYR A 241 8.49 11.85 -7.24
C TYR A 241 8.33 13.29 -7.73
N ARG A 242 9.38 14.12 -7.62
CA ARG A 242 9.36 15.50 -8.16
C ARG A 242 9.09 15.50 -9.66
N GLY A 243 9.69 14.58 -10.40
CA GLY A 243 9.43 14.37 -11.82
C GLY A 243 7.97 14.01 -12.11
N ALA A 244 7.31 13.23 -11.24
CA ALA A 244 5.88 12.96 -11.36
C ALA A 244 5.01 14.20 -11.03
N PHE A 245 5.36 14.96 -9.99
CA PHE A 245 4.68 16.21 -9.62
C PHE A 245 4.83 17.30 -10.70
N ALA A 246 5.94 17.31 -11.44
CA ALA A 246 6.14 18.23 -12.56
C ALA A 246 5.20 17.96 -13.76
N LYS A 247 4.58 16.77 -13.83
CA LYS A 247 3.68 16.36 -14.92
C LYS A 247 2.20 16.69 -14.68
N THR A 248 1.86 17.46 -13.64
CA THR A 248 0.48 17.86 -13.36
C THR A 248 0.32 19.38 -13.30
N ASP A 249 -0.74 19.86 -13.93
CA ASP A 249 -1.22 21.24 -13.90
C ASP A 249 -2.24 21.49 -12.78
N ALA A 250 -2.56 20.47 -11.97
CA ALA A 250 -3.49 20.57 -10.87
C ALA A 250 -3.06 21.67 -9.87
N GLN A 251 -3.97 22.61 -9.62
CA GLN A 251 -3.70 23.75 -8.74
C GLN A 251 -3.93 23.45 -7.26
N HIS A 252 -4.83 22.50 -6.96
CA HIS A 252 -5.16 22.13 -5.58
C HIS A 252 -4.16 21.09 -5.06
N PRO A 253 -3.54 21.27 -3.86
CA PRO A 253 -2.52 20.36 -3.35
C PRO A 253 -2.98 18.89 -3.25
N LEU A 254 -4.23 18.65 -2.82
CA LEU A 254 -4.78 17.29 -2.80
C LEU A 254 -4.83 16.66 -4.19
N HIS A 255 -5.23 17.40 -5.22
CA HIS A 255 -5.32 16.85 -6.59
C HIS A 255 -3.93 16.55 -7.15
N ARG A 256 -2.91 17.37 -6.83
CA ARG A 256 -1.51 17.08 -7.17
C ARG A 256 -1.04 15.76 -6.56
N MET A 257 -1.29 15.55 -5.26
CA MET A 257 -0.92 14.31 -4.57
C MET A 257 -1.67 13.10 -5.12
N LEU A 258 -2.99 13.21 -5.35
CA LEU A 258 -3.81 12.14 -5.94
C LEU A 258 -3.36 11.80 -7.37
N TYR A 259 -2.99 12.80 -8.16
CA TYR A 259 -2.44 12.59 -9.50
C TYR A 259 -1.15 11.78 -9.46
N VAL A 260 -0.20 12.16 -8.61
CA VAL A 260 1.07 11.43 -8.45
C VAL A 260 0.81 10.02 -7.94
N ASP A 261 -0.08 9.85 -6.97
CA ASP A 261 -0.39 8.51 -6.48
C ASP A 261 -1.07 7.65 -7.55
N THR A 262 -1.95 8.20 -8.37
CA THR A 262 -2.63 7.48 -9.47
C THR A 262 -1.67 7.16 -10.62
N ARG A 263 -0.76 8.09 -10.98
CA ARG A 263 0.08 7.97 -12.18
C ARG A 263 1.47 7.41 -11.93
N PHE A 264 1.93 7.42 -10.69
CA PHE A 264 3.26 6.95 -10.32
C PHE A 264 3.18 5.83 -9.27
N TYR A 265 2.51 6.03 -8.14
CA TYR A 265 2.52 5.01 -7.08
C TYR A 265 1.70 3.76 -7.44
N LEU A 266 0.46 3.94 -7.89
CA LEU A 266 -0.48 2.88 -8.24
C LEU A 266 0.10 1.88 -9.27
N PRO A 267 0.63 2.32 -10.44
CA PRO A 267 1.16 1.39 -11.42
C PRO A 267 2.52 0.79 -11.05
N ASN A 268 3.28 1.36 -10.11
CA ASN A 268 4.63 0.87 -9.78
C ASN A 268 4.72 0.11 -8.44
N ASP A 269 3.63 0.01 -7.67
CA ASP A 269 3.62 -0.73 -6.40
C ASP A 269 2.34 -1.55 -6.24
N MET A 270 1.18 -0.88 -6.34
CA MET A 270 -0.11 -1.51 -6.03
C MET A 270 -0.57 -2.46 -7.12
N LEU A 271 -0.67 -2.02 -8.38
CA LEU A 271 -1.17 -2.84 -9.49
C LEU A 271 -0.18 -3.94 -9.89
N VAL A 272 1.12 -3.66 -9.85
CA VAL A 272 2.16 -4.68 -10.14
C VAL A 272 2.07 -5.85 -9.18
N LYS A 273 1.89 -5.58 -7.88
CA LYS A 273 1.62 -6.64 -6.90
C LYS A 273 0.36 -7.42 -7.27
N VAL A 274 -0.74 -6.73 -7.56
CA VAL A 274 -2.03 -7.38 -7.80
C VAL A 274 -1.94 -8.31 -9.00
N ASP A 275 -1.46 -7.78 -10.11
CA ASP A 275 -1.30 -8.51 -11.36
C ASP A 275 -0.36 -9.71 -11.18
N ARG A 276 0.87 -9.50 -10.69
CA ARG A 276 1.86 -10.58 -10.61
C ARG A 276 1.50 -11.66 -9.61
N MET A 277 0.95 -11.30 -8.45
CA MET A 277 0.57 -12.29 -7.43
C MET A 277 -0.72 -13.03 -7.79
N SER A 278 -1.65 -12.41 -8.53
CA SER A 278 -2.82 -13.12 -9.02
C SER A 278 -2.49 -14.03 -10.20
N MET A 279 -1.64 -13.56 -11.12
CA MET A 279 -1.20 -14.34 -12.28
C MET A 279 -0.27 -15.50 -11.90
N ALA A 280 0.43 -15.43 -10.76
CA ALA A 280 1.11 -16.59 -10.15
C ALA A 280 0.17 -17.81 -9.96
N HIS A 281 -1.13 -17.56 -9.87
CA HIS A 281 -2.17 -18.57 -9.76
C HIS A 281 -3.17 -18.53 -10.93
N SER A 282 -2.81 -17.95 -12.08
CA SER A 282 -3.70 -17.87 -13.25
C SER A 282 -5.09 -17.30 -12.91
N LEU A 283 -5.12 -16.27 -12.06
CA LEU A 283 -6.32 -15.56 -11.65
C LEU A 283 -6.29 -14.14 -12.22
N GLU A 284 -7.26 -13.81 -13.07
CA GLU A 284 -7.44 -12.45 -13.58
C GLU A 284 -8.08 -11.58 -12.49
N VAL A 285 -7.50 -10.40 -12.22
CA VAL A 285 -8.06 -9.43 -11.28
C VAL A 285 -8.49 -8.17 -12.01
N ARG A 286 -9.75 -7.79 -11.84
CA ARG A 286 -10.36 -6.58 -12.41
C ARG A 286 -10.55 -5.51 -11.34
N VAL A 287 -10.43 -4.24 -11.72
CA VAL A 287 -10.36 -3.09 -10.80
C VAL A 287 -11.38 -2.01 -11.16
N PRO A 288 -12.67 -2.16 -10.78
CA PRO A 288 -13.74 -1.26 -11.23
C PRO A 288 -13.57 0.21 -10.87
N TYR A 289 -12.87 0.54 -9.78
CA TYR A 289 -12.57 1.93 -9.43
C TYR A 289 -11.66 2.62 -10.45
N LEU A 290 -10.93 1.86 -11.26
CA LEU A 290 -10.03 2.37 -12.30
C LEU A 290 -10.66 2.39 -13.70
N ASP A 291 -11.97 2.18 -13.80
CA ASP A 291 -12.71 2.50 -15.01
C ASP A 291 -12.51 3.98 -15.38
N HIS A 292 -12.29 4.26 -16.66
CA HIS A 292 -11.88 5.60 -17.08
C HIS A 292 -12.94 6.66 -16.78
N GLU A 293 -14.24 6.36 -16.88
CA GLU A 293 -15.30 7.32 -16.55
C GLU A 293 -15.32 7.62 -15.04
N VAL A 294 -15.08 6.60 -14.20
CA VAL A 294 -14.97 6.75 -12.74
C VAL A 294 -13.76 7.62 -12.37
N VAL A 295 -12.61 7.36 -13.00
CA VAL A 295 -11.35 8.10 -12.74
C VAL A 295 -11.45 9.54 -13.23
N GLU A 296 -11.98 9.77 -14.44
CA GLU A 296 -12.17 11.12 -15.00
C GLU A 296 -13.11 11.96 -14.15
N PHE A 297 -14.25 11.37 -13.76
CA PHE A 297 -15.20 12.04 -12.85
C PHE A 297 -14.54 12.31 -11.49
N ALA A 298 -13.79 11.36 -10.96
CA ALA A 298 -13.06 11.56 -9.72
C ALA A 298 -12.00 12.63 -9.83
N ALA A 299 -11.29 12.77 -10.95
CA ALA A 299 -10.31 13.82 -11.15
C ALA A 299 -10.96 15.22 -11.16
N ALA A 300 -12.16 15.33 -11.75
CA ALA A 300 -12.90 16.60 -11.90
C ALA A 300 -13.68 17.03 -10.64
N MET A 301 -14.02 16.10 -9.73
CA MET A 301 -14.83 16.43 -8.55
C MET A 301 -14.08 17.35 -7.56
N PRO A 302 -14.80 18.18 -6.79
CA PRO A 302 -14.19 19.01 -5.76
C PRO A 302 -13.40 18.19 -4.71
N PRO A 303 -12.24 18.67 -4.24
CA PRO A 303 -11.35 17.93 -3.35
C PRO A 303 -11.97 17.60 -1.99
N TRP A 304 -12.88 18.43 -1.47
CA TRP A 304 -13.52 18.21 -0.17
C TRP A 304 -14.49 17.02 -0.17
N LEU A 305 -14.95 16.56 -1.34
CA LEU A 305 -15.74 15.34 -1.45
C LEU A 305 -14.88 14.08 -1.27
N LYS A 306 -13.58 14.17 -1.57
CA LYS A 306 -12.62 13.08 -1.34
C LYS A 306 -12.12 13.10 0.11
N LEU A 307 -11.76 14.29 0.61
CA LEU A 307 -11.25 14.51 1.96
C LEU A 307 -12.01 15.64 2.67
N LYS A 308 -13.08 15.29 3.40
CA LYS A 308 -13.92 16.29 4.08
C LYS A 308 -13.24 16.83 5.33
N ASN A 309 -13.27 18.15 5.50
CA ASN A 309 -12.66 18.88 6.63
C ASN A 309 -11.20 18.49 6.90
N TYR A 310 -10.45 18.13 5.85
CA TYR A 310 -9.06 17.66 5.92
C TYR A 310 -8.82 16.39 6.77
N ARG A 311 -9.90 15.72 7.21
CA ARG A 311 -9.86 14.61 8.19
C ARG A 311 -10.65 13.38 7.76
N HIS A 312 -11.72 13.52 7.01
CA HIS A 312 -12.58 12.38 6.65
C HIS A 312 -12.25 11.88 5.26
N LYS A 313 -11.39 10.86 5.20
CA LYS A 313 -10.95 10.19 3.97
C LYS A 313 -12.09 9.44 3.28
N LYS A 314 -12.07 9.41 1.95
CA LYS A 314 -13.08 8.77 1.09
C LYS A 314 -14.50 9.20 1.46
N TYR A 315 -14.69 10.48 1.75
CA TYR A 315 -15.96 10.97 2.28
C TYR A 315 -17.14 10.63 1.36
N LEU A 316 -17.01 10.91 0.05
CA LEU A 316 -18.03 10.62 -0.95
C LEU A 316 -18.42 9.13 -0.98
N LEU A 317 -17.44 8.22 -1.06
CA LEU A 317 -17.71 6.78 -1.08
C LEU A 317 -18.37 6.29 0.22
N LYS A 318 -17.93 6.81 1.38
CA LYS A 318 -18.55 6.47 2.68
C LYS A 318 -19.96 7.01 2.82
N ALA A 319 -20.24 8.19 2.25
CA ALA A 319 -21.57 8.78 2.26
C ALA A 319 -22.55 7.96 1.40
N ILE A 320 -22.13 7.56 0.19
CA ILE A 320 -22.90 6.69 -0.71
C ILE A 320 -23.19 5.35 -0.02
N LEU A 321 -22.13 4.64 0.40
CA LEU A 321 -22.27 3.31 1.01
C LEU A 321 -22.90 3.34 2.41
N GLY A 322 -22.97 4.50 3.06
CA GLY A 322 -23.68 4.74 4.32
C GLY A 322 -25.15 4.37 4.29
N GLN A 323 -25.74 4.35 3.10
CA GLN A 323 -27.14 3.97 2.90
C GLN A 323 -27.36 2.45 2.87
N TYR A 324 -26.29 1.67 2.71
CA TYR A 324 -26.37 0.23 2.43
C TYR A 324 -25.55 -0.63 3.38
N LEU A 325 -24.46 -0.09 3.92
CA LEU A 325 -23.53 -0.82 4.78
C LEU A 325 -23.59 -0.28 6.21
N PRO A 326 -23.43 -1.15 7.21
CA PRO A 326 -23.46 -0.72 8.60
C PRO A 326 -22.26 0.19 8.94
N ALA A 327 -22.51 1.16 9.82
CA ALA A 327 -21.55 2.21 10.17
C ALA A 327 -20.21 1.66 10.72
N ASN A 328 -20.24 0.51 11.40
CA ASN A 328 -19.03 -0.14 11.93
C ASN A 328 -18.07 -0.61 10.82
N LEU A 329 -18.56 -0.96 9.62
CA LEU A 329 -17.72 -1.30 8.47
C LEU A 329 -17.13 -0.05 7.79
N LEU A 330 -17.92 1.02 7.68
CA LEU A 330 -17.55 2.24 6.97
C LEU A 330 -16.53 3.10 7.72
N TRP A 331 -16.67 3.19 9.04
CA TRP A 331 -15.90 4.09 9.89
C TRP A 331 -14.78 3.39 10.65
N ARG A 332 -14.54 2.09 10.41
CA ARG A 332 -13.40 1.39 11.01
C ARG A 332 -12.08 1.99 10.55
N LYS A 333 -11.07 1.84 11.40
CA LYS A 333 -9.69 2.10 11.03
C LYS A 333 -9.25 1.01 10.03
N LYS A 334 -8.97 1.41 8.77
CA LYS A 334 -8.43 0.51 7.74
C LYS A 334 -7.15 -0.14 8.26
N GLN A 335 -7.07 -1.46 8.20
CA GLN A 335 -5.83 -2.19 8.45
C GLN A 335 -5.28 -2.55 7.06
N GLY A 336 -4.04 -2.16 6.75
CA GLY A 336 -3.45 -2.51 5.45
C GLY A 336 -3.26 -4.01 5.28
N PHE A 337 -3.04 -4.53 4.08
CA PHE A 337 -2.85 -5.97 3.85
C PHE A 337 -1.42 -6.45 4.19
N ASN A 338 -0.91 -6.04 5.36
CA ASN A 338 0.47 -6.31 5.80
C ASN A 338 0.57 -7.61 6.59
N VAL A 339 1.77 -8.20 6.59
CA VAL A 339 2.17 -9.34 7.41
C VAL A 339 2.95 -8.91 8.66
N PRO A 340 3.01 -9.73 9.72
CA PRO A 340 3.75 -9.44 10.95
C PRO A 340 5.27 -9.63 10.79
N LYS A 341 5.86 -9.06 9.73
CA LYS A 341 7.28 -9.22 9.37
C LYS A 341 8.25 -8.85 10.50
N GLY A 342 7.92 -7.88 11.37
CA GLY A 342 8.76 -7.55 12.52
C GLY A 342 8.85 -8.66 13.57
N ILE A 343 7.79 -9.47 13.71
CA ILE A 343 7.81 -10.68 14.55
C ILE A 343 8.60 -11.77 13.84
N TRP A 344 8.33 -11.97 12.54
CA TRP A 344 8.98 -13.01 11.74
C TRP A 344 10.49 -12.84 11.69
N LEU A 345 10.98 -11.63 11.42
CA LEU A 345 12.41 -11.34 11.32
C LEU A 345 13.16 -11.43 12.66
N LYS A 346 12.45 -11.43 13.80
CA LYS A 346 13.04 -11.68 15.12
C LYS A 346 13.07 -13.18 15.47
N ASN A 347 12.21 -13.99 14.84
CA ASN A 347 11.99 -15.38 15.18
C ASN A 347 12.15 -16.28 13.94
N GLU A 348 11.06 -16.76 13.33
CA GLU A 348 11.06 -17.81 12.29
C GLU A 348 11.82 -17.44 11.00
N LEU A 349 11.93 -16.16 10.67
CA LEU A 349 12.61 -15.66 9.48
C LEU A 349 13.99 -15.09 9.80
N LYS A 350 14.44 -15.17 11.06
CA LYS A 350 15.72 -14.60 11.49
C LYS A 350 16.89 -15.24 10.75
N GLU A 351 17.05 -16.56 10.87
CA GLU A 351 18.18 -17.28 10.27
C GLU A 351 18.21 -17.10 8.75
N PHE A 352 17.04 -17.28 8.11
CA PHE A 352 16.87 -17.02 6.68
C PHE A 352 17.33 -15.61 6.26
N ALA A 353 16.97 -14.57 7.02
CA ALA A 353 17.41 -13.21 6.74
C ALA A 353 18.92 -13.03 6.91
N PHE A 354 19.54 -13.65 7.91
CA PHE A 354 21.00 -13.59 8.10
C PHE A 354 21.77 -14.32 7.00
N ASP A 355 21.25 -15.46 6.52
CA ASP A 355 21.88 -16.23 5.46
C ASP A 355 21.84 -15.49 4.11
N HIS A 356 20.66 -15.01 3.73
CA HIS A 356 20.45 -14.26 2.48
C HIS A 356 20.88 -12.79 2.55
N LEU A 357 21.36 -12.31 3.69
CA LEU A 357 22.02 -11.00 3.81
C LEU A 357 23.41 -11.15 4.45
N SER A 358 24.03 -12.32 4.26
CA SER A 358 25.36 -12.63 4.79
C SER A 358 26.43 -11.72 4.21
N PRO A 359 27.52 -11.43 4.96
CA PRO A 359 28.59 -10.55 4.47
C PRO A 359 29.20 -11.00 3.14
N HIS A 360 29.28 -12.32 2.93
CA HIS A 360 29.76 -12.90 1.69
C HIS A 360 28.86 -12.53 0.50
N LEU A 361 27.56 -12.76 0.62
CA LEU A 361 26.60 -12.49 -0.45
C LEU A 361 26.46 -10.98 -0.72
N ILE A 362 26.45 -10.15 0.33
CA ILE A 362 26.42 -8.69 0.17
C ILE A 362 27.66 -8.17 -0.56
N LYS A 363 28.84 -8.73 -0.26
CA LYS A 363 30.07 -8.39 -0.96
C LYS A 363 30.02 -8.82 -2.42
N GLU A 364 29.48 -10.01 -2.71
CA GLU A 364 29.30 -10.52 -4.07
C GLU A 364 28.33 -9.66 -4.90
N MET A 365 27.24 -9.19 -4.30
CA MET A 365 26.32 -8.25 -4.94
C MET A 365 26.99 -6.93 -5.34
N GLY A 366 28.04 -6.51 -4.61
CA GLY A 366 28.81 -5.31 -4.94
C GLY A 366 28.06 -3.99 -4.78
N LEU A 367 26.92 -3.97 -4.07
CA LEU A 367 26.09 -2.75 -3.90
C LEU A 367 26.29 -2.06 -2.54
N PHE A 368 26.49 -2.85 -1.47
CA PHE A 368 26.40 -2.38 -0.10
C PHE A 368 27.67 -2.69 0.71
N GLN A 369 27.83 -1.97 1.81
CA GLN A 369 28.82 -2.26 2.85
C GLN A 369 28.28 -3.38 3.76
N PRO A 370 28.93 -4.55 3.83
CA PRO A 370 28.48 -5.66 4.66
C PRO A 370 28.23 -5.29 6.13
N GLU A 371 29.10 -4.47 6.71
CA GLU A 371 29.04 -4.06 8.11
C GLU A 371 27.78 -3.23 8.41
N ALA A 372 27.34 -2.40 7.46
CA ALA A 372 26.12 -1.60 7.61
C ALA A 372 24.86 -2.48 7.61
N ILE A 373 24.82 -3.49 6.73
CA ILE A 373 23.71 -4.46 6.68
C ILE A 373 23.66 -5.28 7.97
N GLN A 374 24.80 -5.76 8.46
CA GLN A 374 24.88 -6.52 9.71
C GLN A 374 24.42 -5.71 10.93
N LYS A 375 24.77 -4.42 11.00
CA LYS A 375 24.26 -3.52 12.05
C LYS A 375 22.73 -3.40 12.04
N ILE A 376 22.11 -3.30 10.87
CA ILE A 376 20.65 -3.26 10.73
C ILE A 376 20.00 -4.56 11.24
N LEU A 377 20.53 -5.71 10.82
CA LEU A 377 20.02 -7.02 11.24
C LEU A 377 20.13 -7.22 12.76
N GLN A 378 21.29 -6.89 13.34
CA GLN A 378 21.53 -7.02 14.78
C GLN A 378 20.65 -6.06 15.59
N ALA A 379 20.54 -4.80 15.18
CA ALA A 379 19.70 -3.80 15.85
C ALA A 379 18.21 -4.17 15.83
N HIS A 380 17.74 -4.84 14.77
CA HIS A 380 16.37 -5.33 14.71
C HIS A 380 16.13 -6.52 15.63
N THR A 381 17.01 -7.52 15.54
CA THR A 381 16.86 -8.77 16.28
C THR A 381 17.13 -8.63 17.78
N SER A 382 17.89 -7.62 18.20
CA SER A 382 18.04 -7.24 19.61
C SER A 382 16.85 -6.45 20.17
N GLY A 383 15.91 -6.03 19.30
CA GLY A 383 14.77 -5.19 19.69
C GLY A 383 15.11 -3.71 19.91
N GLN A 384 16.33 -3.28 19.58
CA GLN A 384 16.75 -1.88 19.72
C GLN A 384 15.99 -0.95 18.76
N TYR A 385 15.76 -1.40 17.52
CA TYR A 385 15.03 -0.66 16.49
C TYR A 385 14.11 -1.56 15.66
N ASP A 386 13.02 -1.03 15.12
CA ASP A 386 12.25 -1.74 14.09
C ASP A 386 12.76 -1.39 12.69
N TYR A 387 13.56 -2.30 12.12
CA TYR A 387 14.01 -2.27 10.73
C TYR A 387 13.27 -3.27 9.84
N SER A 388 12.07 -3.71 10.24
CA SER A 388 11.36 -4.78 9.52
C SER A 388 11.08 -4.44 8.05
N HIS A 389 10.76 -3.18 7.74
CA HIS A 389 10.57 -2.73 6.35
C HIS A 389 11.87 -2.71 5.54
N GLN A 390 12.96 -2.25 6.17
CA GLN A 390 14.29 -2.15 5.59
C GLN A 390 14.85 -3.53 5.29
N ILE A 391 14.81 -4.43 6.26
CA ILE A 391 15.29 -5.81 6.12
C ILE A 391 14.47 -6.57 5.08
N TRP A 392 13.14 -6.39 5.06
CA TRP A 392 12.30 -7.00 4.02
C TRP A 392 12.68 -6.56 2.60
N GLY A 393 12.89 -5.25 2.40
CA GLY A 393 13.34 -4.72 1.11
C GLY A 393 14.72 -5.22 0.70
N LEU A 394 15.67 -5.27 1.63
CA LEU A 394 17.00 -5.83 1.39
C LEU A 394 16.96 -7.33 1.07
N LEU A 395 16.14 -8.09 1.80
CA LEU A 395 15.96 -9.53 1.59
C LEU A 395 15.36 -9.81 0.21
N SER A 396 14.32 -9.06 -0.17
CA SER A 396 13.71 -9.14 -1.50
C SER A 396 14.71 -8.82 -2.60
N LEU A 397 15.50 -7.75 -2.45
CA LEU A 397 16.56 -7.38 -3.40
C LEU A 397 17.63 -8.48 -3.51
N SER A 398 18.05 -9.05 -2.39
CA SER A 398 19.06 -10.11 -2.37
C SER A 398 18.55 -11.39 -3.05
N LEU A 399 17.30 -11.80 -2.77
CA LEU A 399 16.69 -12.96 -3.42
C LEU A 399 16.53 -12.73 -4.92
N TRP A 400 16.10 -11.54 -5.33
CA TRP A 400 15.94 -11.18 -6.74
C TRP A 400 17.30 -11.23 -7.44
N TRP A 401 18.34 -10.65 -6.84
CA TRP A 401 19.68 -10.66 -7.40
C TRP A 401 20.22 -12.08 -7.54
N GLN A 402 20.04 -12.93 -6.53
CA GLN A 402 20.43 -14.35 -6.60
C GLN A 402 19.71 -15.08 -7.74
N GLN A 403 18.41 -14.82 -7.92
CA GLN A 403 17.58 -15.49 -8.91
C GLN A 403 17.89 -15.05 -10.35
N TYR A 404 18.06 -13.76 -10.59
CA TYR A 404 18.13 -13.20 -11.95
C TYR A 404 19.54 -12.79 -12.40
N ILE A 405 20.42 -12.40 -11.46
CA ILE A 405 21.76 -11.87 -11.77
C ILE A 405 22.84 -12.91 -11.46
N ARG A 406 22.81 -13.54 -10.28
CA ARG A 406 23.84 -14.50 -9.89
C ARG A 406 23.79 -15.78 -10.75
N GLN A 407 22.60 -16.34 -10.94
CA GLN A 407 22.41 -17.55 -11.75
C GLN A 407 22.80 -17.33 -13.22
N SER A 408 22.53 -16.15 -13.80
CA SER A 408 22.89 -15.85 -15.18
C SER A 408 24.40 -15.75 -15.39
N VAL A 409 25.15 -15.25 -14.40
CA VAL A 409 26.62 -15.22 -14.44
C VAL A 409 27.22 -16.64 -14.34
N GLN A 410 26.61 -17.55 -13.58
CA GLN A 410 27.09 -18.94 -13.44
C GLN A 410 26.78 -19.84 -14.65
N VAL A 411 25.80 -19.50 -15.49
CA VAL A 411 25.45 -20.28 -16.69
C VAL A 411 26.30 -19.88 -17.91
N VAL A 412 26.92 -18.70 -17.87
CA VAL A 412 27.73 -18.15 -18.98
C VAL A 412 29.23 -18.34 -18.77
N ALA A 413 29.66 -18.69 -17.55
CA ALA A 413 31.03 -19.08 -17.20
C ALA A 413 31.20 -20.61 -17.28
#